data_AF-A0A6G3PYT5-F1
#
_entry.id   AF-A0A6G3PYT5-F1
#
_cell.length_a   1.000
_cell.length_b   1.000
_cell.length_c   1.000
_cell.angle_alpha   90.00
_cell.angle_beta   90.00
_cell.angle_gamma   90.00
#
_symmetry.space_group_name_H-M   'P 1'
#
loop_
_entity.id
_entity.type
_entity.pdbx_description
1 polymer ?
#
loop_
_entity_poly.entity_id
_entity_poly.type
_entity_poly.pdbx_seq_one_letter_code
_entity_poly.pdbx_strand_id
1 'polypeptide(L)'
;MQHTNFQLPPLSDLVSLVRAPAALSVPGDILAGATAAGRPLGPRTAGAMASSVCLYWAGMALNDYADAAVDSVERPARPVPSGRVPRRTALAVATSLTGAGLGLAAVSGGRRGLAVALPLTALIWAYDLKLKSTPAGPAAMAGARALDVLAGAVAGGGNPPWHAGGGGTAGALARGAVPALLTGVHTYTITALSRHEISGAPSRLPATTLAVSSATALSTVLPSVLPAVLPPRRSLPRAEVARTAVASAGVLAYLGTYGWAQARAVRDPGASSVRRAVGAGILAMVPLQAALTARAGAPVAAALLGALHPVAQRLARRVSPT
;
A
#
# COMPACT_ATOMS: atom_id res chain seq x y z
N MET A 1 41.84 -21.88 8.47
CA MET A 1 40.89 -20.75 8.43
C MET A 1 40.22 -20.75 7.07
N GLN A 2 38.97 -21.21 6.98
CA GLN A 2 38.22 -21.18 5.72
C GLN A 2 37.79 -19.74 5.45
N HIS A 3 38.42 -19.11 4.46
CA HIS A 3 37.94 -17.85 3.89
C HIS A 3 36.54 -18.12 3.31
N THR A 4 35.51 -17.75 4.05
CA THR A 4 34.15 -17.69 3.51
C THR A 4 34.14 -16.54 2.52
N ASN A 5 34.40 -16.85 1.24
CA ASN A 5 34.17 -15.91 0.16
C ASN A 5 32.73 -15.44 0.26
N PHE A 6 32.54 -14.19 0.69
CA PHE A 6 31.24 -13.52 0.65
C PHE A 6 30.91 -13.24 -0.82
N GLN A 7 30.42 -14.26 -1.53
CA GLN A 7 29.74 -14.02 -2.79
C GLN A 7 28.41 -13.33 -2.47
N LEU A 8 28.24 -12.14 -3.06
CA LEU A 8 26.96 -11.45 -3.03
C LEU A 8 25.91 -12.33 -3.75
N PRO A 9 24.67 -12.41 -3.23
CA PRO A 9 23.61 -13.14 -3.91
C PRO A 9 23.37 -12.56 -5.31
N PRO A 10 22.95 -13.38 -6.28
CA PRO A 10 22.58 -12.87 -7.60
C PRO A 10 21.41 -11.88 -7.48
N LEU A 11 21.34 -10.92 -8.40
CA LEU A 11 20.30 -9.88 -8.40
C LEU A 11 18.88 -10.45 -8.41
N SER A 12 18.67 -11.59 -9.05
CA SER A 12 17.37 -12.29 -9.07
C SER A 12 16.89 -12.69 -7.67
N ASP A 13 17.81 -13.07 -6.78
CA ASP A 13 17.50 -13.45 -5.42
C ASP A 13 17.21 -12.24 -4.54
N LEU A 14 17.92 -11.13 -4.77
CA LEU A 14 17.61 -9.85 -4.11
C LEU A 14 16.24 -9.30 -4.56
N VAL A 15 15.91 -9.39 -5.86
CA VAL A 15 14.60 -9.02 -6.41
C VAL A 15 13.48 -9.86 -5.78
N SER A 16 13.74 -11.15 -5.58
CA SER A 16 12.81 -12.07 -4.92
C SER A 16 12.66 -11.75 -3.43
N LEU A 17 13.77 -11.46 -2.73
CA LEU A 17 13.80 -11.10 -1.31
C LEU A 17 12.92 -9.88 -1.02
N VAL A 18 13.07 -8.82 -1.82
CA VAL A 18 12.27 -7.59 -1.60
C VAL A 18 10.89 -7.64 -2.27
N ARG A 19 10.54 -8.77 -2.90
CA ARG A 19 9.33 -8.96 -3.72
C ARG A 19 9.13 -7.76 -4.66
N ALA A 20 10.17 -7.42 -5.42
CA ALA A 20 10.32 -6.10 -6.04
C ALA A 20 9.07 -5.57 -6.78
N PRO A 21 8.34 -6.39 -7.58
CA PRO A 21 7.15 -5.92 -8.28
C PRO A 21 6.01 -5.45 -7.38
N ALA A 22 5.91 -5.98 -6.15
CA ALA A 22 4.86 -5.61 -5.22
C ALA A 22 4.98 -4.14 -4.74
N ALA A 23 6.18 -3.54 -4.86
CA ALA A 23 6.39 -2.12 -4.59
C ALA A 23 5.65 -1.20 -5.54
N LEU A 24 5.17 -1.67 -6.71
CA LEU A 24 4.33 -0.88 -7.61
C LEU A 24 3.01 -0.46 -6.96
N SER A 25 2.59 -1.15 -5.90
CA SER A 25 1.40 -0.78 -5.14
C SER A 25 1.64 0.43 -4.23
N VAL A 26 2.86 0.85 -3.96
CA VAL A 26 3.16 1.78 -2.86
C VAL A 26 3.16 3.26 -3.30
N PRO A 27 3.69 3.65 -4.49
CA PRO A 27 3.65 5.04 -4.96
C PRO A 27 2.23 5.65 -5.00
N GLY A 28 1.19 4.83 -5.17
CA GLY A 28 -0.19 5.28 -5.15
C GLY A 28 -0.65 5.83 -3.80
N ASP A 29 -0.07 5.39 -2.68
CA ASP A 29 -0.36 5.95 -1.35
C ASP A 29 0.11 7.40 -1.28
N ILE A 30 1.33 7.65 -1.72
CA ILE A 30 1.93 8.98 -1.79
C ILE A 30 1.09 9.90 -2.69
N LEU A 31 0.64 9.41 -3.85
CA LEU A 31 -0.26 10.18 -4.74
C LEU A 31 -1.59 10.52 -4.08
N ALA A 32 -2.23 9.53 -3.46
CA ALA A 32 -3.53 9.73 -2.82
C ALA A 32 -3.44 10.78 -1.70
N GLY A 33 -2.38 10.71 -0.88
CA GLY A 33 -2.14 11.70 0.18
C GLY A 33 -1.78 13.08 -0.35
N ALA A 34 -0.85 13.15 -1.30
CA ALA A 34 -0.38 14.40 -1.89
C ALA A 34 -1.52 15.15 -2.58
N THR A 35 -2.30 14.47 -3.42
CA THR A 35 -3.42 15.08 -4.14
C THR A 35 -4.53 15.52 -3.20
N ALA A 36 -4.90 14.71 -2.20
CA ALA A 36 -5.89 15.10 -1.20
C ALA A 36 -5.46 16.34 -0.41
N ALA A 37 -4.17 16.44 -0.08
CA ALA A 37 -3.61 17.60 0.62
C ALA A 37 -3.39 18.84 -0.27
N GLY A 38 -3.58 18.74 -1.59
CA GLY A 38 -3.35 19.80 -2.56
C GLY A 38 -1.86 20.05 -2.84
N ARG A 39 -1.01 19.02 -2.72
CA ARG A 39 0.43 19.10 -2.95
C ARG A 39 0.76 18.96 -4.44
N PRO A 40 1.72 19.74 -4.97
CA PRO A 40 2.19 19.58 -6.33
C PRO A 40 2.78 18.18 -6.58
N LEU A 41 2.49 17.59 -7.74
CA LEU A 41 3.10 16.33 -8.18
C LEU A 41 4.44 16.59 -8.86
N GLY A 42 5.43 17.03 -8.06
CA GLY A 42 6.77 17.39 -8.53
C GLY A 42 7.89 16.55 -7.90
N PRO A 43 9.15 17.02 -7.99
CA PRO A 43 10.33 16.27 -7.51
C PRO A 43 10.26 15.86 -6.04
N ARG A 44 9.65 16.67 -5.17
CA ARG A 44 9.47 16.33 -3.75
C ARG A 44 8.50 15.16 -3.54
N THR A 45 7.43 15.10 -4.33
CA THR A 45 6.48 13.97 -4.29
C THR A 45 7.11 12.71 -4.85
N ALA A 46 7.92 12.83 -5.91
CA ALA A 46 8.72 11.72 -6.42
C ALA A 46 9.75 11.21 -5.39
N GLY A 47 10.40 12.12 -4.65
CA GLY A 47 11.29 11.75 -3.54
C GLY A 47 10.57 11.04 -2.40
N ALA A 48 9.33 11.45 -2.07
CA ALA A 48 8.49 10.74 -1.11
C ALA A 48 8.07 9.34 -1.61
N MET A 49 7.77 9.18 -2.90
CA MET A 49 7.54 7.86 -3.52
C MET A 49 8.77 6.97 -3.44
N ALA A 50 9.95 7.52 -3.75
CA ALA A 50 11.20 6.77 -3.67
C ALA A 50 11.49 6.34 -2.22
N SER A 51 11.28 7.23 -1.25
CA SER A 51 11.35 6.91 0.19
C SER A 51 10.42 5.75 0.54
N SER A 52 9.17 5.85 0.12
CA SER A 52 8.11 4.86 0.38
C SER A 52 8.44 3.49 -0.22
N VAL A 53 8.94 3.44 -1.46
CA VAL A 53 9.43 2.20 -2.11
C VAL A 53 10.61 1.60 -1.35
N CYS A 54 11.58 2.42 -0.91
CA CYS A 54 12.70 1.94 -0.10
C CYS A 54 12.23 1.34 1.23
N LEU A 55 11.32 2.01 1.94
CA LEU A 55 10.77 1.51 3.21
C LEU A 55 9.94 0.25 3.02
N TYR A 56 9.19 0.14 1.92
CA TYR A 56 8.48 -1.09 1.58
C TYR A 56 9.46 -2.26 1.39
N TRP A 57 10.46 -2.11 0.51
CA TRP A 57 11.47 -3.15 0.30
C TRP A 57 12.27 -3.48 1.56
N ALA A 58 12.52 -2.49 2.42
CA ALA A 58 13.13 -2.72 3.73
C ALA A 58 12.28 -3.65 4.59
N GLY A 59 10.97 -3.41 4.68
CA GLY A 59 10.03 -4.29 5.37
C GLY A 59 9.97 -5.69 4.77
N MET A 60 9.99 -5.83 3.44
CA MET A 60 10.01 -7.15 2.79
C MET A 60 11.26 -7.97 3.16
N ALA A 61 12.44 -7.33 3.13
CA ALA A 61 13.68 -7.98 3.55
C ALA A 61 13.72 -8.29 5.05
N LEU A 62 13.19 -7.38 5.89
CA LEU A 62 13.10 -7.58 7.33
C LEU A 62 12.14 -8.71 7.70
N ASN A 63 11.02 -8.82 6.99
CA ASN A 63 10.06 -9.90 7.17
C ASN A 63 10.71 -11.26 6.93
N ASP A 64 11.42 -11.44 5.82
CA ASP A 64 12.16 -12.69 5.51
C ASP A 64 13.28 -12.97 6.53
N TYR A 65 13.94 -11.93 7.05
CA TYR A 65 14.91 -12.08 8.14
C TYR A 65 14.26 -12.58 9.44
N ALA A 66 13.10 -12.03 9.79
CA ALA A 66 12.38 -12.35 11.02
C ALA A 66 11.74 -13.75 10.96
N ASP A 67 11.15 -14.10 9.81
CA ASP A 67 10.41 -15.36 9.61
C ASP A 67 11.28 -16.55 9.22
N ALA A 68 12.59 -16.37 9.06
CA ALA A 68 13.50 -17.42 8.55
C ALA A 68 13.29 -18.82 9.18
N ALA A 69 13.03 -18.89 10.49
CA ALA A 69 12.76 -20.17 11.18
C ALA A 69 11.37 -20.73 10.85
N VAL A 70 10.33 -19.90 10.85
CA VAL A 70 8.95 -20.31 10.52
C VAL A 70 8.86 -20.72 9.05
N ASP A 71 9.41 -19.91 8.17
CA ASP A 71 9.41 -20.16 6.73
C ASP A 71 10.26 -21.38 6.34
N SER A 72 11.21 -21.82 7.17
CA SER A 72 11.94 -23.08 6.92
C SER A 72 11.02 -24.30 6.93
N VAL A 73 9.90 -24.23 7.65
CA VAL A 73 8.88 -25.28 7.71
C VAL A 73 7.74 -24.98 6.73
N GLU A 74 7.22 -23.76 6.74
CA GLU A 74 5.99 -23.43 5.99
C GLU A 74 6.24 -23.08 4.52
N ARG A 75 7.40 -22.48 4.19
CA ARG A 75 7.72 -21.91 2.87
C ARG A 75 9.21 -22.09 2.53
N PRO A 76 9.73 -23.34 2.48
CA PRO A 76 11.17 -23.61 2.40
C PRO A 76 11.85 -23.05 1.14
N ALA A 77 11.08 -22.77 0.09
CA ALA A 77 11.57 -22.18 -1.15
C ALA A 77 11.93 -20.67 -1.05
N ARG A 78 11.56 -19.98 0.04
CA ARG A 78 11.85 -18.55 0.23
C ARG A 78 13.36 -18.27 0.24
N PRO A 79 13.82 -17.07 -0.18
CA PRO A 79 15.25 -16.78 -0.37
C PRO A 79 16.12 -17.05 0.86
N VAL A 80 15.67 -16.68 2.06
CA VAL A 80 16.45 -16.88 3.29
C VAL A 80 16.45 -18.34 3.76
N PRO A 81 15.30 -19.03 3.93
CA PRO A 81 15.30 -20.44 4.33
C PRO A 81 15.96 -21.39 3.33
N SER A 82 15.84 -21.13 2.03
CA SER A 82 16.50 -21.94 0.98
C SER A 82 18.02 -21.77 0.93
N GLY A 83 18.59 -20.82 1.71
CA GLY A 83 20.02 -20.52 1.72
C GLY A 83 20.52 -19.68 0.55
N ARG A 84 19.65 -19.34 -0.43
CA ARG A 84 20.00 -18.47 -1.57
C ARG A 84 20.44 -17.07 -1.13
N VAL A 85 19.84 -16.55 -0.05
CA VAL A 85 20.23 -15.29 0.57
C VAL A 85 20.59 -15.53 2.04
N PRO A 86 21.82 -15.23 2.47
CA PRO A 86 22.18 -15.33 3.89
C PRO A 86 21.30 -14.42 4.74
N ARG A 87 20.86 -14.91 5.92
CA ARG A 87 20.03 -14.13 6.86
C ARG A 87 20.64 -12.77 7.22
N ARG A 88 21.95 -12.71 7.42
CA ARG A 88 22.70 -11.45 7.65
C ARG A 88 22.60 -10.46 6.48
N THR A 89 22.55 -10.96 5.25
CA THR A 89 22.39 -10.14 4.04
C THR A 89 20.99 -9.56 3.97
N ALA A 90 19.96 -10.35 4.31
CA ALA A 90 18.59 -9.84 4.41
C ALA A 90 18.46 -8.71 5.44
N LEU A 91 19.08 -8.84 6.61
CA LEU A 91 19.13 -7.78 7.62
C LEU A 91 19.87 -6.53 7.11
N ALA A 92 21.03 -6.71 6.44
CA ALA A 92 21.79 -5.59 5.89
C ALA A 92 21.03 -4.84 4.78
N VAL A 93 20.30 -5.57 3.93
CA VAL A 93 19.41 -4.98 2.91
C VAL A 93 18.28 -4.21 3.59
N ALA A 94 17.64 -4.78 4.60
CA ALA A 94 16.57 -4.12 5.36
C ALA A 94 17.06 -2.82 6.02
N THR A 95 18.20 -2.84 6.71
CA THR A 95 18.74 -1.64 7.39
C THR A 95 19.22 -0.59 6.40
N SER A 96 19.86 -0.98 5.30
CA SER A 96 20.35 -0.06 4.26
C SER A 96 19.19 0.64 3.54
N LEU A 97 18.16 -0.11 3.17
CA LEU A 97 16.96 0.44 2.54
C LEU A 97 16.16 1.31 3.52
N THR A 98 16.13 0.97 4.81
CA THR A 98 15.56 1.83 5.86
C THR A 98 16.29 3.18 5.90
N GLY A 99 17.63 3.16 5.95
CA GLY A 99 18.45 4.38 5.94
C GLY A 99 18.26 5.21 4.68
N ALA A 100 18.23 4.57 3.50
CA ALA A 100 17.96 5.23 2.23
C ALA A 100 16.57 5.86 2.19
N GLY A 101 15.54 5.15 2.67
CA GLY A 101 14.17 5.65 2.76
C GLY A 101 14.08 6.89 3.65
N LEU A 102 14.63 6.84 4.86
CA LEU A 102 14.68 8.00 5.77
C LEU A 102 15.49 9.17 5.19
N GLY A 103 16.60 8.89 4.50
CA GLY A 103 17.38 9.89 3.79
C GLY A 103 16.60 10.58 2.68
N LEU A 104 15.87 9.82 1.86
CA LEU A 104 14.99 10.35 0.82
C LEU A 104 13.82 11.16 1.41
N ALA A 105 13.24 10.73 2.53
CA ALA A 105 12.22 11.50 3.25
C ALA A 105 12.78 12.83 3.79
N ALA A 106 14.01 12.82 4.30
CA ALA A 106 14.69 14.03 4.76
C ALA A 106 14.98 15.00 3.61
N VAL A 107 15.51 14.51 2.48
CA VAL A 107 15.84 15.36 1.32
C VAL A 107 14.58 15.92 0.66
N SER A 108 13.52 15.11 0.54
CA SER A 108 12.29 15.52 -0.17
C SER A 108 11.30 16.31 0.69
N GLY A 109 11.20 15.99 1.98
CA GLY A 109 10.20 16.53 2.91
C GLY A 109 10.76 17.23 4.15
N GLY A 110 12.08 17.24 4.35
CA GLY A 110 12.74 17.84 5.51
C GLY A 110 12.25 17.24 6.83
N ARG A 111 12.17 18.09 7.86
CA ARG A 111 11.66 17.71 9.20
C ARG A 111 10.24 17.14 9.17
N ARG A 112 9.38 17.64 8.27
CA ARG A 112 7.98 17.19 8.16
C ARG A 112 7.87 15.79 7.55
N GLY A 113 8.66 15.52 6.51
CA GLY A 113 8.77 14.19 5.92
C GLY A 113 9.29 13.19 6.94
N LEU A 114 10.37 13.53 7.66
CA LEU A 114 10.91 12.70 8.74
C LEU A 114 9.93 12.44 9.87
N ALA A 115 9.13 13.44 10.26
CA ALA A 115 8.14 13.29 11.33
C ALA A 115 7.07 12.22 11.04
N VAL A 116 6.80 11.91 9.77
CA VAL A 116 5.90 10.82 9.36
C VAL A 116 6.67 9.54 9.05
N ALA A 117 7.82 9.65 8.38
CA ALA A 117 8.63 8.50 7.99
C ALA A 117 9.23 7.73 9.18
N LEU A 118 9.56 8.41 10.28
CA LEU A 118 10.08 7.77 11.49
C LEU A 118 9.04 6.87 12.19
N PRO A 119 7.82 7.34 12.52
CA PRO A 119 6.75 6.47 13.02
C PRO A 119 6.40 5.34 12.05
N LEU A 120 6.38 5.61 10.74
CA LEU A 120 6.16 4.57 9.72
C LEU A 120 7.23 3.48 9.81
N THR A 121 8.50 3.86 9.83
CA THR A 121 9.64 2.94 9.96
C THR A 121 9.56 2.13 11.25
N ALA A 122 9.27 2.79 12.37
CA ALA A 122 9.10 2.11 13.66
C ALA A 122 7.98 1.07 13.61
N LEU A 123 6.87 1.37 12.93
CA LEU A 123 5.74 0.47 12.81
C LEU A 123 6.02 -0.72 11.87
N ILE A 124 6.75 -0.51 10.77
CA ILE A 124 7.25 -1.58 9.90
C ILE A 124 8.11 -2.56 10.70
N TRP A 125 9.11 -2.04 11.42
CA TRP A 125 9.99 -2.87 12.24
C TRP A 125 9.24 -3.57 13.38
N ALA A 126 8.33 -2.86 14.07
CA ALA A 126 7.52 -3.46 15.13
C ALA A 126 6.62 -4.56 14.60
N TYR A 127 6.03 -4.39 13.40
CA TYR A 127 5.24 -5.42 12.74
C TYR A 127 6.06 -6.67 12.47
N ASP A 128 7.18 -6.53 11.75
CA ASP A 128 7.98 -7.67 11.29
C ASP A 128 8.63 -8.44 12.44
N LEU A 129 9.07 -7.74 13.49
CA LEU A 129 9.77 -8.36 14.61
C LEU A 129 8.85 -8.91 15.70
N LYS A 130 7.63 -8.38 15.84
CA LYS A 130 6.78 -8.73 16.99
C LYS A 130 5.28 -8.74 16.71
N LEU A 131 4.72 -7.69 16.11
CA LEU A 131 3.27 -7.50 16.15
C LEU A 131 2.52 -8.44 15.20
N LYS A 132 3.14 -8.93 14.12
CA LYS A 132 2.45 -9.77 13.12
C LYS A 132 1.87 -11.07 13.67
N SER A 133 2.50 -11.67 14.68
CA SER A 133 2.00 -12.87 15.36
C SER A 133 0.90 -12.57 16.39
N THR A 134 0.81 -11.33 16.87
CA THR A 134 -0.16 -10.89 17.88
C THR A 134 -1.50 -10.47 17.27
N PRO A 135 -2.59 -10.34 18.04
CA PRO A 135 -3.85 -9.76 17.57
C PRO A 135 -3.72 -8.33 16.99
N ALA A 136 -2.66 -7.59 17.35
CA ALA A 136 -2.40 -6.24 16.85
C ALA A 136 -1.84 -6.20 15.41
N GLY A 137 -1.43 -7.34 14.83
CA GLY A 137 -0.81 -7.42 13.51
C GLY A 137 -1.57 -6.68 12.39
N PRO A 138 -2.88 -6.95 12.18
CA PRO A 138 -3.68 -6.22 11.20
C PRO A 138 -3.75 -4.72 11.42
N ALA A 139 -3.83 -4.26 12.68
CA ALA A 139 -3.84 -2.84 13.02
C ALA A 139 -2.49 -2.17 12.75
N ALA A 140 -1.38 -2.85 13.04
CA ALA A 140 -0.05 -2.34 12.76
C ALA A 140 0.22 -2.20 11.26
N MET A 141 -0.15 -3.20 10.46
CA MET A 141 -0.01 -3.13 8.99
C MET A 141 -0.91 -2.04 8.38
N ALA A 142 -2.16 -1.93 8.87
CA ALA A 142 -3.07 -0.86 8.47
C ALA A 142 -2.53 0.54 8.82
N GLY A 143 -1.94 0.69 10.02
CA GLY A 143 -1.31 1.93 10.46
C GLY A 143 -0.09 2.29 9.62
N ALA A 144 0.73 1.31 9.23
CA ALA A 144 1.88 1.54 8.36
C ALA A 144 1.41 2.08 7.01
N ARG A 145 0.37 1.46 6.42
CA ARG A 145 -0.21 1.93 5.17
C ARG A 145 -0.83 3.32 5.26
N ALA A 146 -1.55 3.61 6.35
CA ALA A 146 -2.12 4.93 6.59
C ALA A 146 -1.04 6.01 6.73
N LEU A 147 0.05 5.73 7.47
CA LEU A 147 1.18 6.65 7.61
C LEU A 147 1.89 6.88 6.27
N ASP A 148 1.99 5.88 5.41
CA ASP A 148 2.55 6.03 4.07
C ASP A 148 1.72 7.00 3.22
N VAL A 149 0.39 6.89 3.23
CA VAL A 149 -0.50 7.90 2.60
C VAL A 149 -0.28 9.29 3.20
N LEU A 150 -0.16 9.39 4.53
CA LEU A 150 0.11 10.68 5.19
C LEU A 150 1.49 11.27 4.86
N ALA A 151 2.48 10.43 4.52
CA ALA A 151 3.77 10.90 4.03
C ALA A 151 3.62 11.68 2.73
N GLY A 152 2.71 11.25 1.85
CA GLY A 152 2.30 12.02 0.66
C GLY A 152 1.61 13.34 0.99
N ALA A 153 0.74 13.37 2.00
CA ALA A 153 0.05 14.59 2.41
C ALA A 153 1.00 15.69 2.90
N VAL A 154 2.12 15.31 3.52
CA VAL A 154 3.18 16.23 3.97
C VAL A 154 4.30 16.44 2.95
N ALA A 155 4.29 15.71 1.82
CA ALA A 155 5.27 15.88 0.75
C ALA A 155 5.17 17.30 0.15
N GLY A 156 6.31 17.83 -0.31
CA GLY A 156 6.30 19.09 -1.06
C GLY A 156 6.68 20.35 -0.29
N GLY A 157 6.93 20.30 1.03
CA GLY A 157 7.62 21.35 1.79
C GLY A 157 7.19 22.79 1.47
N GLY A 158 6.04 23.23 1.98
CA GLY A 158 5.52 24.60 1.82
C GLY A 158 4.14 24.74 2.43
N ASN A 159 3.67 25.97 2.67
CA ASN A 159 2.24 26.18 2.92
C ASN A 159 1.48 25.89 1.62
N PRO A 160 0.31 25.23 1.67
CA PRO A 160 -0.55 25.13 0.51
C PRO A 160 -0.83 26.55 -0.03
N PRO A 161 -1.06 26.73 -1.35
CA PRO A 161 -1.41 28.04 -1.88
C PRO A 161 -2.55 28.66 -1.07
N TRP A 162 -2.46 29.96 -0.80
CA TRP A 162 -3.37 30.83 -0.04
C TRP A 162 -4.88 30.57 -0.23
N HIS A 163 -5.30 30.02 -1.37
CA HIS A 163 -6.71 29.67 -1.65
C HIS A 163 -7.16 28.31 -1.06
N ALA A 164 -6.24 27.50 -0.54
CA ALA A 164 -6.52 26.22 0.11
C ALA A 164 -6.34 26.35 1.62
N GLY A 165 -7.24 27.09 2.28
CA GLY A 165 -7.44 27.16 3.74
C GLY A 165 -6.18 26.95 4.60
N GLY A 166 -5.56 28.06 5.02
CA GLY A 166 -4.34 28.07 5.83
C GLY A 166 -4.42 27.15 7.04
N GLY A 167 -3.73 26.00 6.98
CA GLY A 167 -3.73 25.01 8.06
C GLY A 167 -2.36 24.36 8.31
N GLY A 168 -1.29 24.83 7.65
CA GLY A 168 0.06 24.27 7.80
C GLY A 168 0.10 22.74 7.61
N THR A 169 0.91 22.04 8.41
CA THR A 169 1.00 20.57 8.40
C THR A 169 -0.29 19.91 8.87
N ALA A 170 -0.97 20.47 9.88
CA ALA A 170 -2.18 19.89 10.45
C ALA A 170 -3.33 19.83 9.44
N GLY A 171 -3.55 20.91 8.68
CA GLY A 171 -4.55 20.93 7.61
C GLY A 171 -4.22 19.96 6.47
N ALA A 172 -2.94 19.76 6.14
CA ALA A 172 -2.53 18.77 5.16
C ALA A 172 -2.81 17.34 5.63
N LEU A 173 -2.48 17.03 6.89
CA LEU A 173 -2.79 15.73 7.51
C LEU A 173 -4.30 15.49 7.59
N ALA A 174 -5.09 16.50 7.97
CA ALA A 174 -6.54 16.41 8.01
C ALA A 174 -7.14 16.10 6.63
N ARG A 175 -6.65 16.75 5.57
CA ARG A 175 -7.07 16.44 4.19
C ARG A 175 -6.61 15.05 3.72
N GLY A 176 -5.44 14.61 4.16
CA GLY A 176 -4.91 13.26 3.91
C GLY A 176 -5.56 12.16 4.75
N ALA A 177 -6.32 12.49 5.80
CA ALA A 177 -6.83 11.51 6.76
C ALA A 177 -7.83 10.53 6.13
N VAL A 178 -8.70 11.00 5.22
CA VAL A 178 -9.69 10.15 4.55
C VAL A 178 -9.02 9.09 3.64
N PRO A 179 -8.15 9.43 2.68
CA PRO A 179 -7.48 8.40 1.90
C PRO A 179 -6.58 7.50 2.77
N ALA A 180 -5.94 8.04 3.82
CA ALA A 180 -5.15 7.24 4.75
C ALA A 180 -6.00 6.20 5.49
N LEU A 181 -7.16 6.60 6.00
CA LEU A 181 -8.11 5.71 6.68
C LEU A 181 -8.64 4.64 5.73
N LEU A 182 -9.10 5.01 4.54
CA LEU A 182 -9.68 4.05 3.58
C LEU A 182 -8.65 3.02 3.11
N THR A 183 -7.42 3.46 2.86
CA THR A 183 -6.30 2.58 2.50
C THR A 183 -5.89 1.68 3.68
N GLY A 184 -5.88 2.24 4.90
CA GLY A 184 -5.64 1.49 6.13
C GLY A 184 -6.71 0.42 6.40
N VAL A 185 -7.99 0.77 6.24
CA VAL A 185 -9.13 -0.16 6.37
C VAL A 185 -9.02 -1.30 5.37
N HIS A 186 -8.75 -0.99 4.10
CA HIS A 186 -8.52 -2.02 3.09
C HIS A 186 -7.34 -2.95 3.49
N THR A 187 -6.23 -2.37 3.92
CA THR A 187 -5.05 -3.13 4.38
C THR A 187 -5.36 -4.02 5.57
N TYR A 188 -6.17 -3.53 6.52
CA TYR A 188 -6.64 -4.30 7.66
C TYR A 188 -7.41 -5.54 7.19
N THR A 189 -8.35 -5.38 6.24
CA THR A 189 -9.13 -6.52 5.74
C THR A 189 -8.26 -7.59 5.10
N ILE A 190 -7.26 -7.20 4.30
CA ILE A 190 -6.32 -8.13 3.68
C ILE A 190 -5.50 -8.84 4.75
N THR A 191 -4.96 -8.10 5.71
CA THR A 191 -4.10 -8.65 6.77
C THR A 191 -4.88 -9.56 7.73
N ALA A 192 -6.17 -9.30 7.94
CA ALA A 192 -7.05 -10.19 8.71
C ALA A 192 -7.31 -11.51 7.97
N LEU A 193 -7.53 -11.46 6.65
CA LEU A 193 -7.67 -12.65 5.81
C LEU A 193 -6.36 -13.43 5.68
N SER A 194 -5.21 -12.74 5.59
CA SER A 194 -3.92 -13.39 5.35
C SER A 194 -3.50 -14.36 6.47
N ARG A 195 -3.98 -14.15 7.69
CA ARG A 195 -3.76 -15.06 8.83
C ARG A 195 -4.39 -16.44 8.64
N HIS A 196 -5.29 -16.57 7.68
CA HIS A 196 -6.10 -17.77 7.44
C HIS A 196 -5.77 -18.43 6.09
N GLU A 197 -4.62 -18.09 5.51
CA GLU A 197 -4.18 -18.62 4.21
C GLU A 197 -3.83 -20.11 4.23
N ILE A 198 -3.46 -20.67 5.38
CA ILE A 198 -3.01 -22.06 5.50
C ILE A 198 -4.19 -22.98 5.82
N SER A 199 -4.94 -22.66 6.87
CA SER A 199 -6.03 -23.50 7.42
C SER A 199 -7.43 -23.14 6.92
N GLY A 200 -7.62 -22.00 6.24
CA GLY A 200 -8.93 -21.46 5.90
C GLY A 200 -9.49 -20.53 6.99
N ALA A 201 -10.51 -19.77 6.62
CA ALA A 201 -11.06 -18.71 7.47
C ALA A 201 -12.34 -19.13 8.20
N PRO A 202 -12.64 -18.54 9.37
CA PRO A 202 -13.99 -18.61 9.94
C PRO A 202 -15.02 -18.06 8.94
N SER A 203 -16.18 -18.71 8.83
CA SER A 203 -17.21 -18.38 7.81
C SER A 203 -17.65 -16.92 7.80
N ARG A 204 -17.64 -16.24 8.95
CA ARG A 204 -18.01 -14.83 9.08
C ARG A 204 -16.94 -13.86 8.56
N LEU A 205 -15.66 -14.24 8.57
CA LEU A 205 -14.56 -13.33 8.27
C LEU A 205 -14.52 -12.85 6.80
N PRO A 206 -14.70 -13.72 5.78
CA PRO A 206 -14.85 -13.27 4.40
C PRO A 206 -16.05 -12.35 4.20
N ALA A 207 -17.17 -12.59 4.90
CA ALA A 207 -18.37 -11.77 4.77
C ALA A 207 -18.19 -10.38 5.39
N THR A 208 -17.58 -10.30 6.58
CA THR A 208 -17.28 -9.01 7.22
C THR A 208 -16.27 -8.21 6.41
N THR A 209 -15.20 -8.85 5.91
CA THR A 209 -14.19 -8.17 5.08
C THR A 209 -14.76 -7.71 3.75
N LEU A 210 -15.67 -8.46 3.12
CA LEU A 210 -16.42 -8.04 1.93
C LEU A 210 -17.31 -6.82 2.21
N ALA A 211 -18.05 -6.82 3.32
CA ALA A 211 -18.89 -5.69 3.71
C ALA A 211 -18.06 -4.43 3.93
N VAL A 212 -16.94 -4.53 4.67
CA VAL A 212 -16.01 -3.43 4.90
C VAL A 212 -15.36 -2.95 3.61
N SER A 213 -15.01 -3.85 2.70
CA SER A 213 -14.42 -3.50 1.39
C SER A 213 -15.43 -2.80 0.49
N SER A 214 -16.69 -3.23 0.49
CA SER A 214 -17.80 -2.58 -0.21
C SER A 214 -18.08 -1.19 0.36
N ALA A 215 -18.06 -1.03 1.68
CA ALA A 215 -18.19 0.27 2.33
C ALA A 215 -17.03 1.19 1.96
N THR A 216 -15.79 0.69 1.94
CA THR A 216 -14.59 1.43 1.52
C THR A 216 -14.71 1.93 0.08
N ALA A 217 -15.16 1.06 -0.83
CA ALA A 217 -15.45 1.39 -2.22
C ALA A 217 -16.52 2.50 -2.34
N LEU A 218 -17.64 2.37 -1.63
CA LEU A 218 -18.71 3.36 -1.63
C LEU A 218 -18.23 4.71 -1.07
N SER A 219 -17.57 4.71 0.10
CA SER A 219 -16.99 5.93 0.71
C SER A 219 -15.93 6.60 -0.17
N THR A 220 -15.29 5.85 -1.06
CA THR A 220 -14.33 6.39 -2.03
C THR A 220 -15.02 7.16 -3.15
N VAL A 221 -16.09 6.61 -3.75
CA VAL A 221 -16.70 7.18 -4.97
C VAL A 221 -17.86 8.13 -4.69
N LEU A 222 -18.61 7.91 -3.61
CA LEU A 222 -19.88 8.60 -3.33
C LEU A 222 -19.76 10.15 -3.35
N PRO A 223 -18.71 10.78 -2.79
CA PRO A 223 -18.55 12.24 -2.85
C PRO A 223 -18.40 12.79 -4.27
N SER A 224 -17.97 11.97 -5.24
CA SER A 224 -17.83 12.37 -6.65
C SER A 224 -19.11 12.13 -7.47
N VAL A 225 -19.97 11.22 -7.02
CA VAL A 225 -21.20 10.82 -7.74
C VAL A 225 -22.43 11.61 -7.26
N LEU A 226 -22.52 11.91 -5.96
CA LEU A 226 -23.68 12.62 -5.39
C LEU A 226 -24.01 13.94 -6.11
N PRO A 227 -23.04 14.82 -6.42
CA PRO A 227 -23.32 16.07 -7.14
C PRO A 227 -23.86 15.85 -8.57
N ALA A 228 -23.59 14.70 -9.17
CA ALA A 228 -24.04 14.35 -10.52
C ALA A 228 -25.44 13.72 -10.55
N VAL A 229 -25.89 13.12 -9.44
CA VAL A 229 -27.19 12.43 -9.32
C VAL A 229 -28.28 13.35 -8.74
N LEU A 230 -27.91 14.26 -7.83
CA LEU A 230 -28.84 15.26 -7.30
C LEU A 230 -29.24 16.26 -8.39
N PRO A 231 -30.48 16.80 -8.38
CA PRO A 231 -31.03 17.57 -9.48
C PRO A 231 -30.09 18.74 -9.85
N PRO A 232 -29.52 18.72 -11.07
CA PRO A 232 -28.49 19.67 -11.44
C PRO A 232 -29.11 21.05 -11.60
N ARG A 233 -28.68 22.03 -10.80
CA ARG A 233 -28.99 23.45 -11.05
C ARG A 233 -28.20 24.00 -12.25
N ARG A 234 -27.14 23.31 -12.71
CA ARG A 234 -26.27 23.64 -13.87
C ARG A 234 -25.59 22.38 -14.42
N SER A 235 -25.16 22.42 -15.69
CA SER A 235 -24.31 21.38 -16.30
C SER A 235 -22.96 21.26 -15.58
N LEU A 236 -22.51 20.03 -15.35
CA LEU A 236 -21.23 19.78 -14.68
C LEU A 236 -20.03 20.14 -15.58
N PRO A 237 -18.96 20.75 -15.04
CA PRO A 237 -17.72 20.96 -15.76
C PRO A 237 -17.11 19.64 -16.26
N ARG A 238 -16.48 19.64 -17.44
CA ARG A 238 -15.80 18.44 -18.01
C ARG A 238 -14.79 17.80 -17.05
N ALA A 239 -14.08 18.62 -16.26
CA ALA A 239 -13.12 18.14 -15.28
C ALA A 239 -13.77 17.30 -14.17
N GLU A 240 -14.99 17.67 -13.75
CA GLU A 240 -15.74 16.94 -12.73
C GLU A 240 -16.26 15.61 -13.28
N VAL A 241 -16.76 15.60 -14.52
CA VAL A 241 -17.15 14.37 -15.23
C VAL A 241 -15.97 13.42 -15.35
N ALA A 242 -14.80 13.89 -15.79
CA ALA A 242 -13.60 13.09 -15.92
C ALA A 242 -13.15 12.50 -14.57
N ARG A 243 -13.15 13.31 -13.50
CA ARG A 243 -12.88 12.85 -12.14
C ARG A 243 -13.82 11.73 -11.71
N THR A 244 -15.12 11.93 -11.86
CA THR A 244 -16.14 10.96 -11.41
C THR A 244 -16.04 9.66 -12.23
N ALA A 245 -15.78 9.76 -13.53
CA ALA A 245 -15.57 8.59 -14.40
C ALA A 245 -14.35 7.77 -13.97
N VAL A 246 -13.18 8.41 -13.78
CA VAL A 246 -11.96 7.71 -13.36
C VAL A 246 -12.09 7.14 -11.95
N ALA A 247 -12.69 7.88 -11.00
CA ALA A 247 -12.93 7.38 -9.66
C ALA A 247 -13.87 6.15 -9.65
N SER A 248 -14.95 6.22 -10.43
CA SER A 248 -15.90 5.10 -10.58
C SER A 248 -15.23 3.89 -11.23
N ALA A 249 -14.44 4.08 -12.28
CA ALA A 249 -13.69 3.01 -12.92
C ALA A 249 -12.72 2.32 -11.95
N GLY A 250 -12.00 3.08 -11.12
CA GLY A 250 -11.13 2.53 -10.09
C GLY A 250 -11.89 1.72 -9.04
N VAL A 251 -13.03 2.21 -8.56
CA VAL A 251 -13.87 1.47 -7.59
C VAL A 251 -14.48 0.20 -8.19
N LEU A 252 -14.94 0.25 -9.44
CA LEU A 252 -15.43 -0.94 -10.14
C LEU A 252 -14.33 -1.97 -10.35
N ALA A 253 -13.12 -1.55 -10.70
CA ALA A 253 -11.96 -2.43 -10.79
C ALA A 253 -11.63 -3.05 -9.42
N TYR A 254 -11.64 -2.26 -8.35
CA TYR A 254 -11.42 -2.73 -6.97
C TYR A 254 -12.43 -3.80 -6.54
N LEU A 255 -13.73 -3.57 -6.77
CA LEU A 255 -14.77 -4.53 -6.43
C LEU A 255 -14.74 -5.77 -7.34
N GLY A 256 -14.46 -5.57 -8.63
CA GLY A 256 -14.32 -6.64 -9.61
C GLY A 256 -13.14 -7.57 -9.34
N THR A 257 -12.07 -7.08 -8.69
CA THR A 257 -10.94 -7.92 -8.27
C THR A 257 -11.13 -8.48 -6.86
N TYR A 258 -11.12 -7.62 -5.84
CA TYR A 258 -11.08 -8.05 -4.45
C TYR A 258 -12.45 -8.41 -3.92
N GLY A 259 -13.47 -7.57 -4.16
CA GLY A 259 -14.84 -7.84 -3.72
C GLY A 259 -15.37 -9.17 -4.29
N TRP A 260 -15.08 -9.45 -5.56
CA TRP A 260 -15.43 -10.73 -6.18
C TRP A 260 -14.67 -11.92 -5.59
N ALA A 261 -13.37 -11.79 -5.32
CA ALA A 261 -12.60 -12.85 -4.67
C ALA A 261 -13.08 -13.11 -3.23
N GLN A 262 -13.44 -12.07 -2.49
CA GLN A 262 -14.06 -12.18 -1.18
C GLN A 262 -15.43 -12.84 -1.26
N ALA A 263 -16.28 -12.48 -2.23
CA ALA A 263 -17.59 -13.11 -2.43
C ALA A 263 -17.47 -14.62 -2.71
N ARG A 264 -16.39 -15.06 -3.37
CA ARG A 264 -16.09 -16.48 -3.48
C ARG A 264 -15.66 -17.10 -2.14
N ALA A 265 -14.79 -16.43 -1.40
CA ALA A 265 -14.37 -16.88 -0.08
C ALA A 265 -15.53 -16.91 0.95
N VAL A 266 -16.59 -16.12 0.75
CA VAL A 266 -17.83 -16.21 1.55
C VAL A 266 -18.55 -17.53 1.30
N ARG A 267 -18.59 -18.00 0.05
CA ARG A 267 -19.27 -19.26 -0.33
C ARG A 267 -18.43 -20.48 0.06
N ASP A 268 -17.12 -20.38 -0.07
CA ASP A 268 -16.15 -21.41 0.29
C ASP A 268 -14.98 -20.76 1.04
N PRO A 269 -14.99 -20.77 2.39
CA PRO A 269 -13.96 -20.15 3.21
C PRO A 269 -12.68 -21.01 3.34
N GLY A 270 -12.48 -21.99 2.44
CA GLY A 270 -11.28 -22.81 2.39
C GLY A 270 -10.00 -22.02 2.09
N ALA A 271 -8.85 -22.58 2.49
CA ALA A 271 -7.54 -21.95 2.40
C ALA A 271 -7.18 -21.44 0.98
N SER A 272 -7.58 -22.17 -0.07
CA SER A 272 -7.32 -21.76 -1.46
C SER A 272 -8.10 -20.50 -1.86
N SER A 273 -9.35 -20.39 -1.42
CA SER A 273 -10.22 -19.23 -1.68
C SER A 273 -9.74 -18.01 -0.90
N VAL A 274 -9.30 -18.20 0.35
CA VAL A 274 -8.68 -17.14 1.17
C VAL A 274 -7.39 -16.62 0.53
N ARG A 275 -6.46 -17.50 0.13
CA ARG A 275 -5.21 -17.10 -0.56
C ARG A 275 -5.49 -16.31 -1.84
N ARG A 276 -6.48 -16.73 -2.63
CA ARG A 276 -6.92 -15.97 -3.82
C ARG A 276 -7.47 -14.59 -3.44
N ALA A 277 -8.26 -14.49 -2.38
CA ALA A 277 -8.78 -13.21 -1.90
C ALA A 277 -7.67 -12.28 -1.41
N VAL A 278 -6.68 -12.79 -0.68
CA VAL A 278 -5.52 -11.99 -0.22
C VAL A 278 -4.71 -11.49 -1.42
N GLY A 279 -4.36 -12.36 -2.36
CA GLY A 279 -3.64 -11.96 -3.58
C GLY A 279 -4.41 -10.93 -4.41
N ALA A 280 -5.73 -11.11 -4.57
CA ALA A 280 -6.60 -10.15 -5.23
C ALA A 280 -6.67 -8.81 -4.49
N GLY A 281 -6.69 -8.83 -3.15
CA GLY A 281 -6.65 -7.65 -2.31
C GLY A 281 -5.38 -6.84 -2.49
N ILE A 282 -4.21 -7.49 -2.45
CA ILE A 282 -2.91 -6.83 -2.69
C ILE A 282 -2.91 -6.10 -4.04
N LEU A 283 -3.45 -6.75 -5.08
CA LEU A 283 -3.55 -6.15 -6.42
C LEU A 283 -4.60 -5.03 -6.50
N ALA A 284 -5.70 -5.14 -5.73
CA ALA A 284 -6.78 -4.16 -5.69
C ALA A 284 -6.39 -2.84 -5.01
N MET A 285 -5.26 -2.79 -4.32
CA MET A 285 -4.70 -1.57 -3.75
C MET A 285 -4.50 -0.47 -4.82
N VAL A 286 -3.95 -0.82 -5.98
CA VAL A 286 -3.70 0.14 -7.08
C VAL A 286 -4.98 0.82 -7.58
N PRO A 287 -6.06 0.08 -7.94
CA PRO A 287 -7.30 0.73 -8.36
C PRO A 287 -7.98 1.54 -7.25
N LEU A 288 -7.84 1.15 -5.97
CA LEU A 288 -8.32 1.96 -4.84
C LEU A 288 -7.58 3.29 -4.76
N GLN A 289 -6.25 3.28 -4.85
CA GLN A 289 -5.43 4.50 -4.85
C GLN A 289 -5.71 5.40 -6.06
N ALA A 290 -5.92 4.80 -7.23
CA ALA A 290 -6.31 5.54 -8.43
C ALA A 290 -7.67 6.23 -8.21
N ALA A 291 -8.65 5.55 -7.63
CA ALA A 291 -9.94 6.14 -7.32
C ALA A 291 -9.84 7.31 -6.31
N LEU A 292 -9.05 7.15 -5.25
CA LEU A 292 -8.80 8.20 -4.26
C LEU A 292 -8.08 9.41 -4.86
N THR A 293 -7.07 9.17 -5.71
CA THR A 293 -6.31 10.21 -6.42
C THR A 293 -7.19 10.97 -7.42
N ALA A 294 -8.08 10.26 -8.14
CA ALA A 294 -9.04 10.88 -9.05
C ALA A 294 -10.01 11.77 -8.25
N ARG A 295 -10.62 11.22 -7.19
CA ARG A 295 -11.51 11.96 -6.29
C ARG A 295 -10.87 13.25 -5.76
N ALA A 296 -9.58 13.23 -5.45
CA ALA A 296 -8.84 14.38 -4.97
C ALA A 296 -8.54 15.46 -6.04
N GLY A 297 -8.94 15.25 -7.29
CA GLY A 297 -8.84 16.25 -8.36
C GLY A 297 -7.70 16.02 -9.36
N ALA A 298 -7.05 14.84 -9.34
CA ALA A 298 -5.97 14.51 -10.26
C ALA A 298 -6.30 13.30 -11.17
N PRO A 299 -7.33 13.39 -12.05
CA PRO A 299 -7.78 12.25 -12.86
C PRO A 299 -6.72 11.73 -13.84
N VAL A 300 -5.82 12.57 -14.34
CA VAL A 300 -4.72 12.14 -15.23
C VAL A 300 -3.71 11.28 -14.47
N ALA A 301 -3.26 11.75 -13.29
CA ALA A 301 -2.36 10.97 -12.43
C ALA A 301 -3.01 9.64 -11.99
N ALA A 302 -4.30 9.68 -11.67
CA ALA A 302 -5.08 8.48 -11.36
C ALA A 302 -5.18 7.49 -12.53
N ALA A 303 -5.41 7.97 -13.75
CA ALA A 303 -5.46 7.12 -14.93
C ALA A 303 -4.09 6.46 -15.22
N LEU A 304 -3.00 7.22 -15.08
CA LEU A 304 -1.63 6.69 -15.20
C LEU A 304 -1.34 5.64 -14.13
N LEU A 305 -1.73 5.88 -12.88
CA LEU A 305 -1.62 4.90 -11.80
C LEU A 305 -2.47 3.65 -12.09
N GLY A 306 -3.70 3.82 -12.57
CA GLY A 306 -4.58 2.72 -12.97
C GLY A 306 -4.00 1.88 -14.11
N ALA A 307 -3.28 2.49 -15.04
CA ALA A 307 -2.58 1.78 -16.13
C ALA A 307 -1.43 0.89 -15.62
N LEU A 308 -0.90 1.13 -14.42
CA LEU A 308 0.09 0.23 -13.78
C LEU A 308 -0.54 -1.06 -13.25
N HIS A 309 -1.85 -1.10 -13.02
CA HIS A 309 -2.54 -2.28 -12.49
C HIS A 309 -2.34 -3.55 -13.35
N PRO A 310 -2.58 -3.56 -14.67
CA PRO A 310 -2.32 -4.75 -15.50
C PRO A 310 -0.83 -5.14 -15.53
N VAL A 311 0.08 -4.18 -15.40
CA VAL A 311 1.52 -4.46 -15.29
C VAL A 311 1.83 -5.17 -13.97
N ALA A 312 1.31 -4.67 -12.85
CA ALA A 312 1.43 -5.30 -11.55
C ALA A 312 0.86 -6.72 -11.55
N GLN A 313 -0.31 -6.94 -12.18
CA GLN A 313 -0.90 -8.27 -12.34
C GLN A 313 -0.01 -9.23 -13.16
N ARG A 314 0.65 -8.75 -14.22
CA ARG A 314 1.55 -9.59 -15.02
C ARG A 314 2.83 -9.93 -14.27
N LEU A 315 3.39 -8.97 -13.52
CA LEU A 315 4.60 -9.20 -12.74
C LEU A 315 4.36 -10.10 -11.52
N ALA A 316 3.19 -9.99 -10.88
CA ALA A 316 2.81 -10.87 -9.76
C ALA A 316 2.68 -12.35 -10.17
N ARG A 317 2.52 -12.65 -11.47
CA ARG A 317 2.58 -14.04 -11.98
C ARG A 317 4.01 -14.59 -12.05
N ARG A 318 5.03 -13.71 -12.06
CA ARG A 318 6.44 -14.08 -12.16
C ARG A 318 7.13 -14.14 -10.81
N VAL A 319 6.76 -13.23 -9.90
CA VAL A 319 7.27 -13.19 -8.52
C VAL A 319 6.07 -13.13 -7.60
N SER A 320 5.93 -14.16 -6.74
CA SER A 320 4.83 -14.21 -5.77
C SER A 320 4.83 -12.95 -4.90
N PRO A 321 3.71 -12.23 -4.78
CA PRO A 321 3.60 -11.11 -3.86
C PRO A 321 3.52 -11.56 -2.39
N THR A 322 3.19 -12.84 -2.16
CA THR A 322 3.09 -13.49 -0.85
C THR A 322 4.23 -14.45 -0.59
#